data_AF-A0A416D6K5-F1
#
_entry.id   AF-A0A416D6K5-F1
#
_cell.length_a   1.000
_cell.length_b   1.000
_cell.length_c   1.000
_cell.angle_alpha   90.00
_cell.angle_beta   90.00
_cell.angle_gamma   90.00
#
_symmetry.space_group_name_H-M   'P 1'
#
loop_
_entity.id
_entity.type
_entity.pdbx_description
1 polymer ?
#
loop_
_entity_poly.entity_id
_entity_poly.type
_entity_poly.pdbx_seq_one_letter_code
_entity_poly.pdbx_strand_id
1 'polypeptide(L)'
;MNKKIISLLSALTLTAQIVPCALADNDAKVYVNDTEMVTDAPIIIENDRTLVPVRAILEYLDYNVDWDGATQKVTIAKDETTLNLIIGDTQATRDIIYKGNTHSYKNPLEVAPQIINDSTYIPLSDVAKAFALNITWDSDNREVHITQYKKGDLTPLIEFGIISDDDLNKGEYITTQEALNTIQKFYTMPSESYFNRWYSSDKFESLNNIDDSSKKLLIHLHSRNLLTLDDIAELKLEDNLTNLQALTYTIRMTGSTYDCSSQIKEIRLSEPSDIYSTAYERNFIDSEDTANAQSPISRANFYELLNKILFFNYSRGGGAGIYTTSLYKTLQKQVS
;
A
#
# COMPACT_ATOMS: atom_id res chain seq x y z
N MET A 1 4.60 -24.85 -86.72
CA MET A 1 4.44 -25.04 -85.26
C MET A 1 4.92 -23.76 -84.59
N ASN A 2 4.02 -22.90 -84.08
CA ASN A 2 4.33 -21.75 -83.21
C ASN A 2 3.03 -21.33 -82.51
N LYS A 3 2.94 -21.61 -81.20
CA LYS A 3 1.78 -21.32 -80.35
C LYS A 3 1.86 -19.85 -79.89
N LYS A 4 0.81 -19.06 -80.16
CA LYS A 4 0.65 -17.73 -79.57
C LYS A 4 0.00 -17.89 -78.19
N ILE A 5 0.74 -17.55 -77.13
CA ILE A 5 0.24 -17.51 -75.76
C ILE A 5 -0.49 -16.18 -75.57
N ILE A 6 -1.78 -16.25 -75.24
CA ILE A 6 -2.60 -15.11 -74.84
C ILE A 6 -2.38 -14.93 -73.34
N SER A 7 -1.75 -13.82 -72.95
CA SER A 7 -1.54 -13.43 -71.56
C SER A 7 -2.81 -12.75 -71.02
N LEU A 8 -3.50 -13.38 -70.07
CA LEU A 8 -4.58 -12.75 -69.29
C LEU A 8 -3.95 -11.92 -68.16
N LEU A 9 -3.99 -10.60 -68.28
CA LEU A 9 -3.66 -9.67 -67.20
C LEU A 9 -4.95 -9.43 -66.38
N SER A 10 -5.08 -10.10 -65.24
CA SER A 10 -6.16 -9.80 -64.27
C SER A 10 -5.66 -8.70 -63.33
N ALA A 11 -6.25 -7.52 -63.43
CA ALA A 11 -5.98 -6.40 -62.54
C ALA A 11 -6.68 -6.64 -61.20
N LEU A 12 -5.92 -7.02 -60.18
CA LEU A 12 -6.39 -7.13 -58.80
C LEU A 12 -6.34 -5.74 -58.16
N THR A 13 -7.49 -5.05 -58.13
CA THR A 13 -7.64 -3.74 -57.48
C THR A 13 -7.67 -3.92 -55.97
N LEU A 14 -6.55 -3.59 -55.32
CA LEU A 14 -6.42 -3.58 -53.87
C LEU A 14 -7.09 -2.31 -53.31
N THR A 15 -8.35 -2.42 -52.87
CA THR A 15 -9.00 -1.34 -52.13
C THR A 15 -8.46 -1.33 -50.70
N ALA A 16 -7.67 -0.33 -50.36
CA ALA A 16 -7.28 -0.06 -48.98
C ALA A 16 -8.54 0.29 -48.18
N GLN A 17 -9.00 -0.64 -47.36
CA GLN A 17 -10.04 -0.35 -46.36
C GLN A 17 -9.38 0.49 -45.27
N ILE A 18 -9.81 1.75 -45.18
CA ILE A 18 -9.50 2.60 -44.04
C ILE A 18 -10.21 1.96 -42.86
N VAL A 19 -9.48 1.26 -41.99
CA VAL A 19 -9.99 0.81 -40.70
C VAL A 19 -10.13 2.07 -39.87
N PRO A 20 -11.34 2.51 -39.49
CA PRO A 20 -11.47 3.57 -38.50
C PRO A 20 -10.81 3.05 -37.23
N CYS A 21 -9.82 3.78 -36.72
CA CYS A 21 -9.34 3.57 -35.36
C CYS A 21 -10.51 3.95 -34.45
N ALA A 22 -11.31 2.96 -34.04
CA ALA A 22 -12.30 3.16 -33.00
C ALA A 22 -11.52 3.50 -31.72
N LEU A 23 -11.67 4.74 -31.24
CA LEU A 23 -11.28 5.09 -29.88
C LEU A 23 -12.05 4.15 -28.97
N ALA A 24 -11.34 3.28 -28.26
CA ALA A 24 -11.95 2.37 -27.32
C ALA A 24 -12.74 3.19 -26.29
N ASP A 25 -14.00 2.82 -26.10
CA ASP A 25 -14.87 3.40 -25.09
C ASP A 25 -14.22 3.13 -23.73
N ASN A 26 -13.67 4.18 -23.11
CA ASN A 26 -12.96 4.06 -21.84
C ASN A 26 -13.99 4.22 -20.72
N ASP A 27 -14.77 3.14 -20.50
CA ASP A 27 -15.78 3.02 -19.44
C ASP A 27 -15.16 2.80 -18.05
N ALA A 28 -13.85 2.97 -17.91
CA ALA A 28 -13.18 2.79 -16.64
C ALA A 28 -13.74 3.79 -15.62
N LYS A 29 -14.12 3.28 -14.44
CA LYS A 29 -14.65 4.07 -13.34
C LYS A 29 -13.63 4.18 -12.23
N VAL A 30 -13.71 5.25 -11.46
CA VAL A 30 -12.94 5.42 -10.23
C VAL A 30 -13.93 5.64 -9.09
N TYR A 31 -13.73 4.95 -7.98
CA TYR A 31 -14.48 5.12 -6.74
C TYR A 31 -13.52 5.62 -5.66
N VAL A 32 -13.93 6.64 -4.92
CA VAL A 32 -13.20 7.17 -3.77
C VAL A 32 -14.08 7.00 -2.55
N ASN A 33 -13.63 6.20 -1.58
CA ASN A 33 -14.41 5.84 -0.39
C ASN A 33 -15.84 5.40 -0.78
N ASP A 34 -15.91 4.42 -1.70
CA ASP A 34 -17.15 3.83 -2.26
C ASP A 34 -18.07 4.80 -3.03
N THR A 35 -17.62 6.03 -3.29
CA THR A 35 -18.35 7.02 -4.10
C THR A 35 -17.76 7.09 -5.50
N GLU A 36 -18.58 6.89 -6.53
CA GLU A 36 -18.15 7.03 -7.93
C GLU A 36 -17.69 8.47 -8.20
N MET A 37 -16.46 8.59 -8.69
CA MET A 37 -15.85 9.85 -9.12
C MET A 37 -16.43 10.22 -10.48
N VAL A 38 -17.33 11.21 -10.49
CA VAL A 38 -17.88 11.77 -11.72
C VAL A 38 -16.92 12.82 -12.29
N THR A 39 -16.58 12.67 -13.57
CA THR A 39 -15.67 13.56 -14.31
C THR A 39 -16.08 13.69 -15.78
N ASP A 40 -15.98 14.89 -16.34
CA ASP A 40 -16.23 15.15 -17.76
C ASP A 40 -15.06 14.69 -18.65
N ALA A 41 -13.86 14.54 -18.06
CA ALA A 41 -12.68 14.04 -18.74
C ALA A 41 -12.56 12.51 -18.53
N PRO A 42 -12.33 11.72 -19.60
CA PRO A 42 -12.32 10.26 -19.52
C PRO A 42 -11.17 9.74 -18.66
N ILE A 43 -11.36 8.61 -17.99
CA ILE A 43 -10.25 7.90 -17.36
C ILE A 43 -9.51 7.11 -18.45
N ILE A 44 -8.19 7.22 -18.50
CA ILE A 44 -7.37 6.64 -19.58
C ILE A 44 -6.52 5.51 -19.01
N ILE A 45 -6.48 4.38 -19.72
CA ILE A 45 -5.54 3.30 -19.42
C ILE A 45 -4.47 3.32 -20.52
N GLU A 46 -3.24 3.58 -20.13
CA GLU A 46 -2.08 3.61 -21.04
C GLU A 46 -0.91 2.86 -20.39
N ASN A 47 -0.27 1.94 -21.12
CA ASN A 47 0.84 1.13 -20.62
C ASN A 47 0.56 0.47 -19.26
N ASP A 48 -0.62 -0.13 -19.12
CA ASP A 48 -1.11 -0.74 -17.86
C ASP A 48 -1.14 0.23 -16.67
N ARG A 49 -1.24 1.54 -16.91
CA ARG A 49 -1.41 2.59 -15.90
C ARG A 49 -2.71 3.33 -16.12
N THR A 50 -3.47 3.49 -15.04
CA THR A 50 -4.64 4.35 -15.03
C THR A 50 -4.20 5.80 -14.85
N LEU A 51 -4.43 6.58 -15.88
CA LEU A 51 -4.30 8.03 -15.90
C LEU A 51 -5.65 8.65 -15.58
N VAL A 52 -5.65 9.54 -14.59
CA VAL A 52 -6.85 10.26 -14.17
C VAL A 52 -6.65 11.76 -14.38
N PRO A 53 -7.72 12.50 -14.73
CA PRO A 53 -7.68 13.96 -14.71
C PRO A 53 -7.39 14.45 -13.29
N VAL A 54 -6.34 15.27 -13.15
CA VAL A 54 -5.83 15.67 -11.83
C VAL A 54 -6.89 16.35 -10.96
N ARG A 55 -7.71 17.24 -11.53
CA ARG A 55 -8.76 17.93 -10.76
C ARG A 55 -9.83 16.97 -10.26
N ALA A 56 -10.29 16.06 -11.14
CA ALA A 56 -11.38 15.16 -10.84
C ALA A 56 -11.09 14.31 -9.60
N ILE A 57 -9.92 13.67 -9.54
CA ILE A 57 -9.62 12.80 -8.40
C ILE A 57 -9.39 13.56 -7.10
N LEU A 58 -8.82 14.76 -7.19
CA LEU A 58 -8.36 15.50 -6.02
C LEU A 58 -9.48 16.27 -5.30
N GLU A 59 -10.57 16.58 -6.00
CA GLU A 59 -11.81 17.06 -5.38
C GLU A 59 -12.41 16.03 -4.40
N TYR A 60 -12.41 14.75 -4.76
CA TYR A 60 -12.93 13.68 -3.90
C TYR A 60 -11.97 13.33 -2.75
N LEU A 61 -10.66 13.58 -2.94
CA LEU A 61 -9.64 13.31 -1.93
C LEU A 61 -9.36 14.52 -1.00
N ASP A 62 -9.96 15.69 -1.28
CA ASP A 62 -9.75 16.96 -0.58
C ASP A 62 -8.27 17.41 -0.59
N TYR A 63 -7.62 17.33 -1.76
CA TYR A 63 -6.21 17.71 -1.94
C TYR A 63 -6.10 19.07 -2.61
N ASN A 64 -5.10 19.86 -2.23
CA ASN A 64 -4.81 21.13 -2.88
C ASN A 64 -3.99 20.89 -4.15
N VAL A 65 -4.33 21.59 -5.23
CA VAL A 65 -3.69 21.41 -6.54
C VAL A 65 -3.33 22.76 -7.12
N ASP A 66 -2.07 22.91 -7.46
CA ASP A 66 -1.57 24.05 -8.20
C ASP A 66 -0.99 23.62 -9.54
N TRP A 67 -1.24 24.44 -10.56
CA TRP A 67 -0.72 24.25 -11.90
C TRP A 67 0.08 25.48 -12.32
N ASP A 68 1.38 25.29 -12.51
CA ASP A 68 2.26 26.29 -13.12
C ASP A 68 2.40 26.00 -14.61
N GLY A 69 1.73 26.80 -15.43
CA GLY A 69 1.78 26.69 -16.88
C GLY A 69 3.12 27.09 -17.51
N ALA A 70 3.95 27.89 -16.83
CA ALA A 70 5.25 28.31 -17.33
C ALA A 70 6.29 27.19 -17.19
N THR A 71 6.26 26.47 -16.08
CA THR A 71 7.15 25.32 -15.84
C THR A 71 6.51 23.97 -16.18
N GLN A 72 5.26 23.97 -16.64
CA GLN A 72 4.43 22.78 -16.85
C GLN A 72 4.44 21.84 -15.64
N LYS A 73 4.25 22.41 -14.45
CA LYS A 73 4.37 21.71 -13.17
C LYS A 73 3.01 21.60 -12.49
N VAL A 74 2.66 20.39 -12.11
CA VAL A 74 1.55 20.10 -11.19
C VAL A 74 2.14 19.93 -9.78
N THR A 75 1.56 20.65 -8.83
CA THR A 75 1.85 20.49 -7.41
C THR A 75 0.59 20.01 -6.71
N ILE A 76 0.64 18.82 -6.11
CA ILE A 76 -0.46 18.25 -5.33
C ILE A 76 -0.04 18.26 -3.87
N ALA A 77 -0.82 18.84 -2.99
CA ALA A 77 -0.48 18.96 -1.57
C ALA A 77 -1.63 18.48 -0.68
N LYS A 78 -1.28 17.69 0.33
CA LYS A 78 -2.15 17.30 1.44
C LYS A 78 -1.32 17.20 2.71
N ASP A 79 -1.77 17.89 3.75
CA ASP A 79 -1.09 17.96 5.04
C ASP A 79 0.41 18.31 4.89
N GLU A 80 1.30 17.41 5.32
CA GLU A 80 2.75 17.58 5.28
C GLU A 80 3.39 17.03 3.99
N THR A 81 2.62 16.45 3.06
CA THR A 81 3.12 15.87 1.81
C THR A 81 2.79 16.75 0.62
N THR A 82 3.78 17.00 -0.23
CA THR A 82 3.62 17.63 -1.54
C THR A 82 4.21 16.74 -2.63
N LEU A 83 3.42 16.39 -3.64
CA LEU A 83 3.86 15.69 -4.83
C LEU A 83 4.01 16.69 -5.99
N ASN A 84 5.21 16.76 -6.53
CA ASN A 84 5.57 17.62 -7.67
C ASN A 84 5.75 16.74 -8.91
N LEU A 85 5.05 17.11 -9.97
CA LEU A 85 5.01 16.39 -11.24
C LEU A 85 5.25 17.38 -12.38
N ILE A 86 6.11 17.04 -13.33
CA ILE A 86 6.38 17.87 -14.51
C ILE A 86 5.84 17.14 -15.73
N ILE A 87 5.13 17.84 -16.61
CA ILE A 87 4.60 17.24 -17.84
C ILE A 87 5.75 16.66 -18.68
N GLY A 88 5.59 15.41 -19.11
CA GLY A 88 6.57 14.69 -19.91
C GLY A 88 7.80 14.17 -19.13
N ASP A 89 7.93 14.48 -17.84
CA ASP A 89 9.00 13.94 -16.99
C ASP A 89 8.54 12.62 -16.34
N THR A 90 9.42 11.62 -16.37
CA THR A 90 9.21 10.33 -15.70
C THR A 90 9.80 10.31 -14.29
N GLN A 91 10.15 11.48 -13.73
CA GLN A 91 10.59 11.62 -12.35
C GLN A 91 9.69 12.61 -11.61
N ALA A 92 8.97 12.11 -10.61
CA ALA A 92 8.27 12.95 -9.64
C ALA A 92 9.20 13.31 -8.47
N THR A 93 8.91 14.43 -7.81
CA THR A 93 9.51 14.74 -6.51
C THR A 93 8.44 14.79 -5.44
N ARG A 94 8.56 13.96 -4.43
CA ARG A 94 7.72 14.01 -3.23
C ARG A 94 8.46 14.73 -2.12
N ASP A 95 7.92 15.85 -1.68
CA ASP A 95 8.39 16.62 -0.54
C ASP A 95 7.57 16.27 0.70
N ILE A 96 8.25 16.05 1.82
CA ILE A 96 7.64 15.86 3.13
C ILE A 96 8.16 16.96 4.06
N ILE A 97 7.25 17.78 4.58
CA ILE A 97 7.56 18.79 5.58
C ILE A 97 7.52 18.11 6.95
N TYR A 98 8.68 18.00 7.60
CA TYR A 98 8.76 17.46 8.95
C TYR A 98 9.54 18.41 9.86
N LYS A 99 8.91 18.81 10.98
CA LYS A 99 9.46 19.78 11.94
C LYS A 99 9.96 21.08 11.29
N GLY A 100 9.27 21.53 10.23
CA GLY A 100 9.62 22.73 9.48
C GLY A 100 10.76 22.56 8.45
N ASN A 101 11.31 21.35 8.30
CA ASN A 101 12.30 21.03 7.26
C ASN A 101 11.65 20.24 6.13
N THR A 102 12.01 20.56 4.89
CA THR A 102 11.56 19.83 3.70
C THR A 102 12.53 18.70 3.36
N HIS A 103 12.02 17.48 3.26
CA HIS A 103 12.75 16.30 2.78
C HIS A 103 12.20 15.91 1.41
N SER A 104 13.07 15.83 0.40
CA SER A 104 12.66 15.60 -0.99
C SER A 104 13.10 14.22 -1.48
N TYR A 105 12.15 13.45 -1.98
CA TYR A 105 12.33 12.10 -2.50
C TYR A 105 12.04 12.09 -4.00
N LYS A 106 12.88 11.38 -4.77
CA LYS A 106 12.63 11.17 -6.20
C LYS A 106 11.86 9.88 -6.39
N ASN A 107 10.77 9.95 -7.13
CA ASN A 107 9.88 8.83 -7.41
C ASN A 107 9.83 8.60 -8.93
N PRO A 108 10.39 7.50 -9.44
CA PRO A 108 10.28 7.19 -10.86
C PRO A 108 8.84 6.85 -11.22
N LEU A 109 8.42 7.39 -12.36
CA LEU A 109 7.11 7.17 -12.97
C LEU A 109 7.29 6.29 -14.20
N GLU A 110 6.41 5.30 -14.36
CA GLU A 110 6.40 4.48 -15.58
C GLU A 110 5.76 5.21 -16.76
N VAL A 111 4.82 6.10 -16.48
CA VAL A 111 4.17 6.97 -17.46
C VAL A 111 4.27 8.40 -16.96
N ALA A 112 4.71 9.32 -17.83
CA ALA A 112 4.84 10.71 -17.47
C ALA A 112 3.45 11.39 -17.35
N PRO A 113 3.30 12.41 -16.49
CA PRO A 113 2.16 13.32 -16.52
C PRO A 113 2.03 13.93 -17.91
N GLN A 114 0.80 14.06 -18.41
CA GLN A 114 0.57 14.52 -19.77
C GLN A 114 -0.68 15.39 -19.88
N ILE A 115 -0.72 16.25 -20.89
CA ILE A 115 -1.89 17.07 -21.19
C ILE A 115 -2.63 16.42 -22.36
N ILE A 116 -3.88 16.05 -22.13
CA ILE A 116 -4.76 15.46 -23.14
C ILE A 116 -6.04 16.28 -23.16
N ASN A 117 -6.39 16.85 -24.32
CA ASN A 117 -7.58 17.70 -24.49
C ASN A 117 -7.67 18.79 -23.41
N ASP A 118 -6.58 19.54 -23.21
CA ASP A 118 -6.44 20.62 -22.22
C ASP A 118 -6.60 20.21 -20.74
N SER A 119 -6.68 18.91 -20.46
CA SER A 119 -6.72 18.35 -19.10
C SER A 119 -5.38 17.70 -18.76
N THR A 120 -4.90 17.97 -17.55
CA THR A 120 -3.69 17.31 -17.05
C THR A 120 -4.02 15.95 -16.46
N TYR A 121 -3.40 14.92 -17.02
CA TYR A 121 -3.49 13.53 -16.61
C TYR A 121 -2.25 13.13 -15.85
N ILE A 122 -2.48 12.43 -14.74
CA ILE A 122 -1.42 11.92 -13.89
C ILE A 122 -1.62 10.43 -13.64
N PRO A 123 -0.54 9.66 -13.50
CA PRO A 123 -0.65 8.27 -13.08
C PRO A 123 -1.20 8.18 -11.66
N LEU A 124 -2.37 7.55 -11.54
CA LEU A 124 -3.07 7.45 -10.27
C LEU A 124 -2.26 6.64 -9.23
N SER A 125 -1.46 5.68 -9.70
CA SER A 125 -0.54 4.90 -8.86
C SER A 125 0.43 5.77 -8.08
N ASP A 126 0.89 6.87 -8.67
CA ASP A 126 1.95 7.69 -8.09
C ASP A 126 1.39 8.71 -7.10
N VAL A 127 0.17 9.20 -7.36
CA VAL A 127 -0.64 9.88 -6.33
C VAL A 127 -0.84 8.94 -5.13
N ALA A 128 -1.28 7.71 -5.36
CA ALA A 128 -1.53 6.78 -4.27
C ALA A 128 -0.29 6.43 -3.45
N LYS A 129 0.84 6.18 -4.12
CA LYS A 129 2.11 5.96 -3.41
C LYS A 129 2.51 7.18 -2.59
N ALA A 130 2.40 8.38 -3.17
CA ALA A 130 2.81 9.61 -2.50
C ALA A 130 1.96 9.92 -1.25
N PHE A 131 0.67 9.61 -1.29
CA PHE A 131 -0.27 9.94 -0.22
C PHE A 131 -0.76 8.72 0.57
N ALA A 132 -0.09 7.57 0.42
CA ALA A 132 -0.41 6.31 1.09
C ALA A 132 -1.89 5.89 0.91
N LEU A 133 -2.41 6.03 -0.31
CA LEU A 133 -3.77 5.62 -0.66
C LEU A 133 -3.83 4.14 -1.03
N ASN A 134 -4.86 3.45 -0.55
CA ASN A 134 -5.16 2.10 -0.99
C ASN A 134 -5.85 2.17 -2.36
N ILE A 135 -5.21 1.63 -3.40
CA ILE A 135 -5.81 1.47 -4.72
C ILE A 135 -6.04 0.01 -5.06
N THR A 136 -7.18 -0.26 -5.67
CA THR A 136 -7.56 -1.59 -6.14
C THR A 136 -8.11 -1.50 -7.55
N TRP A 137 -7.80 -2.50 -8.38
CA TRP A 137 -8.36 -2.64 -9.73
C TRP A 137 -9.29 -3.86 -9.76
N ASP A 138 -10.53 -3.64 -10.14
CA ASP A 138 -11.50 -4.65 -10.53
C ASP A 138 -11.49 -4.75 -12.06
N SER A 139 -10.92 -5.83 -12.59
CA SER A 139 -10.83 -6.05 -14.04
C SER A 139 -12.17 -6.40 -14.68
N ASP A 140 -13.08 -7.02 -13.92
CA ASP A 140 -14.34 -7.52 -14.44
C ASP A 140 -15.30 -6.36 -14.69
N ASN A 141 -15.27 -5.36 -13.80
CA ASN A 141 -16.09 -4.15 -13.88
C ASN A 141 -15.33 -2.92 -14.41
N ARG A 142 -14.02 -3.03 -14.67
CA ARG A 142 -13.12 -1.93 -15.06
C ARG A 142 -13.13 -0.77 -14.06
N GLU A 143 -13.10 -1.09 -12.78
CA GLU A 143 -13.20 -0.09 -11.70
C GLU A 143 -11.90 0.04 -10.94
N VAL A 144 -11.50 1.28 -10.67
CA VAL A 144 -10.49 1.59 -9.68
C VAL A 144 -11.18 1.97 -8.37
N HIS A 145 -10.84 1.34 -7.26
CA HIS A 145 -11.32 1.76 -5.93
C HIS A 145 -10.18 2.33 -5.11
N ILE A 146 -10.41 3.50 -4.52
CA ILE A 146 -9.47 4.26 -3.71
C ILE A 146 -10.03 4.42 -2.30
N THR A 147 -9.22 4.08 -1.30
CA THR A 147 -9.55 4.25 0.12
C THR A 147 -8.46 5.01 0.83
N GLN A 148 -8.82 6.01 1.64
CA GLN A 148 -7.87 6.88 2.32
C GLN A 148 -7.64 6.48 3.79
N TYR A 149 -6.39 6.59 4.24
CA TYR A 149 -6.11 6.76 5.67
C TYR A 149 -6.45 8.20 6.07
N LYS A 150 -7.20 8.35 7.16
CA LYS A 150 -7.46 9.65 7.79
C LYS A 150 -6.92 9.63 9.22
N LYS A 151 -5.99 10.54 9.52
CA LYS A 151 -5.37 10.64 10.84
C LYS A 151 -6.42 10.87 11.92
N GLY A 152 -6.34 10.08 12.99
CA GLY A 152 -7.29 10.09 14.10
C GLY A 152 -8.64 9.41 13.81
N ASP A 153 -8.91 8.98 12.58
CA ASP A 153 -10.12 8.22 12.25
C ASP A 153 -9.85 6.71 12.41
N LEU A 154 -10.30 6.15 13.52
CA LEU A 154 -10.13 4.72 13.83
C LEU A 154 -11.35 3.87 13.45
N THR A 155 -12.36 4.46 12.80
CA THR A 155 -13.59 3.76 12.38
C THR A 155 -13.30 2.44 11.67
N PRO A 156 -12.36 2.35 10.72
CA PRO A 156 -12.06 1.09 10.05
C PRO A 156 -11.59 -0.02 11.01
N LEU A 157 -10.77 0.33 12.01
CA LEU A 157 -10.31 -0.66 13.00
C LEU A 157 -11.46 -1.14 13.90
N ILE A 158 -12.43 -0.29 14.18
CA ILE A 158 -13.63 -0.63 14.97
C ILE A 158 -14.57 -1.53 14.16
N GLU A 159 -14.83 -1.20 12.90
CA GLU A 159 -15.70 -1.96 12.00
C GLU A 159 -15.23 -3.41 11.81
N PHE A 160 -13.91 -3.62 11.71
CA PHE A 160 -13.32 -4.97 11.64
C PHE A 160 -13.12 -5.64 13.01
N GLY A 161 -13.55 -5.01 14.11
CA GLY A 161 -13.41 -5.53 15.47
C GLY A 161 -11.96 -5.63 15.97
N ILE A 162 -11.02 -4.96 15.30
CA ILE A 162 -9.61 -4.89 15.68
C ILE A 162 -9.48 -4.16 17.02
N ILE A 163 -10.18 -3.04 17.16
CA ILE A 163 -10.32 -2.30 18.41
C ILE A 163 -11.80 -2.08 18.74
N SER A 164 -12.07 -1.55 19.92
CA SER A 164 -13.35 -1.08 20.43
C SER A 164 -13.28 0.42 20.73
N ASP A 165 -14.43 1.08 20.82
CA ASP A 165 -14.52 2.52 21.16
C ASP A 165 -13.82 2.85 22.50
N ASP A 166 -13.86 1.91 23.45
CA ASP A 166 -13.30 2.10 24.78
C ASP A 166 -11.79 1.84 24.86
N ASP A 167 -11.16 1.29 23.83
CA ASP A 167 -9.75 0.89 23.90
C ASP A 167 -8.83 2.09 24.16
N LEU A 168 -9.12 3.26 23.62
CA LEU A 168 -8.35 4.49 23.86
C LEU A 168 -8.35 4.93 25.33
N ASN A 169 -9.33 4.50 26.13
CA ASN A 169 -9.49 4.89 27.54
C ASN A 169 -8.75 3.96 28.52
N LYS A 170 -8.13 2.87 28.04
CA LYS A 170 -7.47 1.86 28.88
C LYS A 170 -6.12 2.31 29.46
N GLY A 171 -5.57 3.41 28.97
CA GLY A 171 -4.30 3.99 29.43
C GLY A 171 -3.53 4.66 28.29
N GLU A 172 -2.60 5.53 28.65
CA GLU A 172 -1.78 6.30 27.70
C GLU A 172 -0.90 5.39 26.84
N TYR A 173 -0.23 4.42 27.46
CA TYR A 173 0.65 3.48 26.78
C TYR A 173 -0.03 2.12 26.61
N ILE A 174 0.39 1.40 25.57
CA ILE A 174 -0.07 0.04 25.28
C ILE A 174 0.97 -0.98 25.74
N THR A 175 0.53 -2.05 26.42
CA THR A 175 1.44 -3.14 26.79
C THR A 175 1.77 -3.99 25.57
N THR A 176 2.88 -4.71 25.65
CA THR A 176 3.29 -5.62 24.57
C THR A 176 2.23 -6.68 24.32
N GLN A 177 1.63 -7.24 25.37
CA GLN A 177 0.55 -8.22 25.28
C GLN A 177 -0.68 -7.67 24.54
N GLU A 178 -1.14 -6.46 24.89
CA GLU A 178 -2.28 -5.82 24.26
C GLU A 178 -2.03 -5.54 22.77
N ALA A 179 -0.82 -5.09 22.44
CA ALA A 179 -0.44 -4.83 21.06
C ALA A 179 -0.43 -6.11 20.22
N LEU A 180 0.18 -7.19 20.73
CA LEU A 180 0.21 -8.49 20.04
C LEU A 180 -1.19 -9.09 19.88
N ASN A 181 -2.05 -8.95 20.89
CA ASN A 181 -3.47 -9.33 20.80
C ASN A 181 -4.19 -8.52 19.71
N THR A 182 -3.93 -7.22 19.63
CA THR A 182 -4.53 -6.35 18.60
C THR A 182 -4.05 -6.75 17.20
N ILE A 183 -2.75 -7.01 17.04
CA ILE A 183 -2.15 -7.45 15.77
C ILE A 183 -2.70 -8.81 15.33
N GLN A 184 -2.93 -9.74 16.26
CA GLN A 184 -3.48 -11.06 15.95
C GLN A 184 -4.84 -10.98 15.25
N LYS A 185 -5.66 -9.98 15.55
CA LYS A 185 -7.00 -9.82 14.97
C LYS A 185 -6.98 -9.53 13.46
N PHE A 186 -5.83 -9.16 12.88
CA PHE A 186 -5.68 -9.05 11.43
C PHE A 186 -5.59 -10.41 10.72
N TYR A 187 -5.47 -11.50 11.47
CA TYR A 187 -5.25 -12.83 10.94
C TYR A 187 -6.24 -13.83 11.53
N THR A 188 -6.74 -14.73 10.67
CA THR A 188 -7.51 -15.89 11.13
C THR A 188 -6.61 -16.83 11.91
N MET A 189 -7.01 -17.21 13.13
CA MET A 189 -6.29 -18.24 13.88
C MET A 189 -6.35 -19.58 13.13
N PRO A 190 -5.23 -20.32 13.06
CA PRO A 190 -5.22 -21.65 12.45
C PRO A 190 -6.03 -22.64 13.28
N SER A 191 -6.44 -23.75 12.66
CA SER A 191 -7.12 -24.83 13.39
C SER A 191 -6.25 -25.35 14.54
N GLU A 192 -6.90 -25.82 15.61
CA GLU A 192 -6.23 -26.38 16.79
C GLU A 192 -5.30 -27.56 16.43
N SER A 193 -5.64 -28.30 15.38
CA SER A 193 -4.80 -29.37 14.83
C SER A 193 -3.47 -28.91 14.24
N TYR A 194 -3.42 -27.70 13.66
CA TYR A 194 -2.18 -27.10 13.15
C TYR A 194 -1.30 -26.67 14.32
N PHE A 195 -1.92 -26.10 15.36
CA PHE A 195 -1.25 -25.66 16.58
C PHE A 195 -0.58 -26.81 17.34
N ASN A 196 -1.31 -27.90 17.60
CA ASN A 196 -0.82 -29.03 18.39
C ASN A 196 0.39 -29.74 17.77
N ARG A 197 0.53 -29.69 16.42
CA ARG A 197 1.67 -30.28 15.71
C ARG A 197 2.96 -29.48 15.88
N TRP A 198 2.85 -28.18 16.08
CA TRP A 198 4.00 -27.29 16.30
C TRP A 198 4.48 -27.36 17.75
N TYR A 199 3.56 -27.48 18.72
CA TYR A 199 3.87 -27.45 20.15
C TYR A 199 4.68 -28.66 20.65
N SER A 200 4.68 -29.78 19.94
CA SER A 200 5.43 -30.99 20.33
C SER A 200 6.93 -30.93 20.04
N SER A 201 7.50 -29.74 19.77
CA SER A 201 8.92 -29.55 19.47
C SER A 201 9.67 -29.04 20.71
N ASP A 202 10.79 -29.67 21.05
CA ASP A 202 11.68 -29.29 22.17
C ASP A 202 12.23 -27.86 22.09
N LYS A 203 12.01 -27.13 20.98
CA LYS A 203 12.45 -25.74 20.79
C LYS A 203 11.70 -24.70 21.63
N PHE A 204 10.66 -25.09 22.36
CA PHE A 204 9.79 -24.17 23.12
C PHE A 204 10.00 -24.19 24.63
N GLU A 205 11.08 -24.78 25.14
CA GLU A 205 11.38 -24.78 26.57
C GLU A 205 11.47 -23.36 27.17
N SER A 206 11.90 -22.37 26.38
CA SER A 206 11.93 -20.95 26.79
C SER A 206 10.53 -20.39 27.09
N LEU A 207 9.47 -21.02 26.58
CA LEU A 207 8.08 -20.61 26.79
C LEU A 207 7.44 -21.25 28.02
N ASN A 208 8.12 -22.15 28.73
CA ASN A 208 7.50 -22.96 29.79
C ASN A 208 6.85 -22.15 30.92
N ASN A 209 7.32 -20.92 31.17
CA ASN A 209 6.83 -20.03 32.23
C ASN A 209 5.69 -19.08 31.79
N ILE A 210 5.25 -19.17 30.53
CA ILE A 210 4.17 -18.34 29.97
C ILE A 210 2.84 -19.12 30.04
N ASP A 211 1.71 -18.43 30.21
CA ASP A 211 0.40 -19.07 30.19
C ASP A 211 0.04 -19.62 28.79
N ASP A 212 -0.85 -20.62 28.75
CA ASP A 212 -1.19 -21.32 27.52
C ASP A 212 -1.86 -20.43 26.46
N SER A 213 -2.55 -19.37 26.86
CA SER A 213 -3.19 -18.44 25.92
C SER A 213 -2.13 -17.56 25.25
N SER A 214 -1.19 -17.04 26.02
CA SER A 214 -0.07 -16.25 25.50
C SER A 214 0.87 -17.10 24.65
N LYS A 215 1.14 -18.36 25.02
CA LYS A 215 1.87 -19.32 24.17
C LYS A 215 1.18 -19.50 22.80
N LYS A 216 -0.14 -19.67 22.81
CA LYS A 216 -0.94 -19.82 21.59
C LYS A 216 -0.80 -18.61 20.66
N LEU A 217 -0.89 -17.41 21.23
CA LEU A 217 -0.69 -16.16 20.52
C LEU A 217 0.70 -16.07 19.88
N LEU A 218 1.77 -16.27 20.67
CA LEU A 218 3.15 -16.10 20.20
C LEU A 218 3.49 -17.06 19.07
N ILE A 219 3.10 -18.32 19.18
CA ILE A 219 3.28 -19.33 18.13
C ILE A 219 2.50 -18.96 16.87
N HIS A 220 1.26 -18.45 17.03
CA HIS A 220 0.48 -17.98 15.90
C HIS A 220 1.20 -16.83 15.18
N LEU A 221 1.63 -15.80 15.89
CA LEU A 221 2.34 -14.65 15.31
C LEU A 221 3.69 -15.06 14.69
N HIS A 222 4.39 -16.03 15.27
CA HIS A 222 5.59 -16.62 14.67
C HIS A 222 5.29 -17.31 13.34
N SER A 223 4.21 -18.08 13.25
CA SER A 223 3.80 -18.74 12.00
C SER A 223 3.43 -17.74 10.88
N ARG A 224 3.16 -16.48 11.25
CA ARG A 224 2.91 -15.36 10.33
C ARG A 224 4.18 -14.56 10.00
N ASN A 225 5.35 -15.00 10.48
CA ASN A 225 6.63 -14.29 10.38
C ASN A 225 6.63 -12.90 11.02
N LEU A 226 5.75 -12.67 12.01
CA LEU A 226 5.70 -11.41 12.75
C LEU A 226 6.69 -11.39 13.92
N LEU A 227 6.87 -12.54 14.57
CA LEU A 227 7.82 -12.72 15.65
C LEU A 227 8.81 -13.82 15.25
N THR A 228 10.10 -13.55 15.43
CA THR A 228 11.15 -14.57 15.38
C THR A 228 11.20 -15.32 16.72
N LEU A 229 11.95 -16.41 16.77
CA LEU A 229 12.19 -17.11 18.04
C LEU A 229 13.00 -16.25 19.02
N ASP A 230 13.90 -15.39 18.50
CA ASP A 230 14.70 -14.49 19.31
C ASP A 230 13.81 -13.38 19.92
N ASP A 231 12.91 -12.79 19.12
CA ASP A 231 11.91 -11.84 19.66
C ASP A 231 11.13 -12.49 20.81
N ILE A 232 10.69 -13.73 20.63
CA ILE A 232 9.93 -14.47 21.63
C ILE A 232 10.72 -14.70 22.91
N ALA A 233 12.01 -15.00 22.80
CA ALA A 233 12.86 -15.24 23.96
C ALA A 233 13.10 -13.98 24.81
N GLU A 234 13.06 -12.81 24.19
CA GLU A 234 13.33 -11.51 24.84
C GLU A 234 12.05 -10.74 25.23
N LEU A 235 10.88 -11.23 24.80
CA LEU A 235 9.59 -10.56 25.00
C LEU A 235 9.21 -10.44 26.48
N LYS A 236 8.82 -9.22 26.86
CA LYS A 236 8.22 -8.90 28.16
C LYS A 236 6.79 -8.44 27.94
N LEU A 237 5.85 -9.37 28.10
CA LEU A 237 4.44 -9.16 27.73
C LEU A 237 3.76 -8.04 28.51
N GLU A 238 4.10 -7.89 29.79
CA GLU A 238 3.54 -6.87 30.69
C GLU A 238 4.20 -5.50 30.54
N ASP A 239 5.36 -5.40 29.91
CA ASP A 239 6.05 -4.12 29.69
C ASP A 239 5.34 -3.33 28.58
N ASN A 240 5.43 -2.00 28.67
CA ASN A 240 4.98 -1.11 27.60
C ASN A 240 5.70 -1.43 26.30
N LEU A 241 4.95 -1.50 25.21
CA LEU A 241 5.51 -1.70 23.88
C LEU A 241 6.38 -0.49 23.52
N THR A 242 7.59 -0.74 23.03
CA THR A 242 8.47 0.32 22.53
C THR A 242 8.10 0.74 21.11
N ASN A 243 8.49 1.95 20.70
CA ASN A 243 8.33 2.40 19.31
C ASN A 243 9.04 1.45 18.32
N LEU A 244 10.24 0.96 18.67
CA LEU A 244 10.98 0.03 17.84
C LEU A 244 10.22 -1.28 17.62
N GLN A 245 9.68 -1.88 18.69
CA GLN A 245 8.90 -3.11 18.58
C GLN A 245 7.62 -2.88 17.76
N ALA A 246 6.91 -1.78 18.00
CA ALA A 246 5.70 -1.42 17.25
C ALA A 246 5.99 -1.38 15.74
N LEU A 247 7.02 -0.64 15.33
CA LEU A 247 7.40 -0.51 13.92
C LEU A 247 7.89 -1.82 13.32
N THR A 248 8.67 -2.59 14.08
CA THR A 248 9.13 -3.91 13.66
C THR A 248 7.95 -4.81 13.32
N TYR A 249 6.95 -4.87 14.20
CA TYR A 249 5.79 -5.73 14.00
C TYR A 249 4.93 -5.26 12.84
N THR A 250 4.65 -3.95 12.73
CA THR A 250 3.79 -3.42 11.65
C THR A 250 4.46 -3.45 10.27
N ILE A 251 5.78 -3.31 10.18
CA ILE A 251 6.51 -3.56 8.93
C ILE A 251 6.38 -5.02 8.52
N ARG A 252 6.53 -5.97 9.45
CA ARG A 252 6.37 -7.40 9.16
C ARG A 252 4.93 -7.75 8.75
N MET A 253 3.92 -7.05 9.29
CA MET A 253 2.51 -7.21 8.87
C MET A 253 2.28 -6.87 7.40
N THR A 254 3.09 -5.95 6.85
CA THR A 254 3.01 -5.49 5.47
C THR A 254 3.98 -6.23 4.54
N GLY A 255 4.64 -7.28 5.04
CA GLY A 255 5.53 -8.15 4.27
C GLY A 255 6.88 -7.52 3.90
N SER A 256 7.77 -8.38 3.41
CA SER A 256 9.06 -7.98 2.83
C SER A 256 8.82 -7.43 1.41
N THR A 257 9.38 -6.27 1.11
CA THR A 257 9.34 -5.67 -0.23
C THR A 257 10.20 -6.49 -1.20
N TYR A 258 9.61 -6.90 -2.32
CA TYR A 258 10.36 -7.39 -3.48
C TYR A 258 10.87 -6.17 -4.25
N ASP A 259 12.18 -5.95 -4.29
CA ASP A 259 12.77 -5.06 -5.29
C ASP A 259 12.80 -5.82 -6.64
N CYS A 260 12.18 -5.25 -7.68
CA CYS A 260 12.20 -5.79 -9.03
C CYS A 260 13.60 -5.77 -9.68
N SER A 261 14.61 -5.21 -9.03
CA SER A 261 15.98 -5.13 -9.50
C SER A 261 16.96 -5.93 -8.63
N SER A 262 16.97 -7.25 -8.81
CA SER A 262 18.06 -8.15 -8.42
C SER A 262 18.39 -8.30 -6.91
N GLN A 263 18.34 -9.55 -6.45
CA GLN A 263 18.73 -10.06 -5.14
C GLN A 263 17.75 -9.75 -4.01
N ILE A 264 17.30 -10.82 -3.35
CA ILE A 264 16.46 -10.80 -2.16
C ILE A 264 17.23 -10.05 -1.07
N LYS A 265 17.00 -8.74 -0.92
CA LYS A 265 17.08 -8.12 0.39
C LYS A 265 15.81 -8.53 1.11
N GLU A 266 15.83 -9.72 1.70
CA GLU A 266 15.15 -9.87 2.98
C GLU A 266 15.69 -8.69 3.78
N ILE A 267 14.86 -7.69 4.08
CA ILE A 267 15.32 -6.61 4.94
C ILE A 267 15.64 -7.33 6.24
N ARG A 268 16.92 -7.65 6.45
CA ARG A 268 17.44 -8.04 7.74
C ARG A 268 17.34 -6.76 8.53
N LEU A 269 16.15 -6.50 9.05
CA LEU A 269 15.83 -5.47 10.01
C LEU A 269 16.50 -5.90 11.31
N SER A 270 17.83 -5.86 11.32
CA SER A 270 18.64 -6.20 12.50
C SER A 270 18.89 -4.97 13.35
N GLU A 271 18.94 -3.78 12.74
CA GLU A 271 19.23 -2.54 13.43
C GLU A 271 18.00 -1.61 13.49
N PRO A 272 17.83 -0.83 14.58
CA PRO A 272 16.78 0.17 14.68
C PRO A 272 16.71 1.15 13.50
N SER A 273 17.87 1.53 12.94
CA SER A 273 17.93 2.45 11.79
C SER A 273 17.23 1.88 10.55
N ASP A 274 17.39 0.58 10.30
CA ASP A 274 16.78 -0.06 9.12
C ASP A 274 15.25 -0.10 9.26
N ILE A 275 14.76 -0.32 10.48
CA ILE A 275 13.33 -0.33 10.82
C ILE A 275 12.74 1.06 10.64
N TYR A 276 13.39 2.09 11.17
CA TYR A 276 12.91 3.48 11.06
C TYR A 276 12.97 3.99 9.62
N SER A 277 14.05 3.69 8.89
CA SER A 277 14.17 4.04 7.47
C SER A 277 13.06 3.38 6.65
N THR A 278 12.84 2.07 6.85
CA THR A 278 11.76 1.34 6.16
C THR A 278 10.38 1.90 6.52
N ALA A 279 10.12 2.19 7.80
CA ALA A 279 8.84 2.74 8.25
C ALA A 279 8.60 4.12 7.65
N TYR A 280 9.64 4.93 7.56
CA TYR A 280 9.60 6.25 6.96
C TYR A 280 9.34 6.18 5.44
N GLU A 281 10.05 5.33 4.71
CA GLU A 281 9.82 5.07 3.28
C GLU A 281 8.39 4.61 2.99
N ARG A 282 7.78 3.86 3.93
CA ARG A 282 6.39 3.39 3.86
C ARG A 282 5.36 4.38 4.40
N ASN A 283 5.76 5.57 4.84
CA ASN A 283 4.91 6.61 5.45
C ASN A 283 4.20 6.19 6.74
N PHE A 284 4.75 5.22 7.46
CA PHE A 284 4.23 4.80 8.76
C PHE A 284 4.57 5.81 9.85
N ILE A 285 5.75 6.42 9.74
CA ILE A 285 6.26 7.45 10.64
C ILE A 285 6.78 8.64 9.84
N ASP A 286 6.87 9.78 10.51
CA ASP A 286 7.23 11.05 9.88
C ASP A 286 8.75 11.34 9.99
N SER A 287 9.53 10.44 10.61
CA SER A 287 10.96 10.61 10.83
C SER A 287 11.73 9.30 10.96
N GLU A 288 12.95 9.26 10.42
CA GLU A 288 13.92 8.17 10.63
C GLU A 288 14.67 8.28 11.98
N ASP A 289 14.35 9.28 12.80
CA ASP A 289 14.99 9.51 14.09
C ASP A 289 14.72 8.35 15.08
N THR A 290 15.78 7.62 15.41
CA THR A 290 15.73 6.46 16.30
C THR A 290 15.81 6.82 17.78
N ALA A 291 15.89 8.10 18.16
CA ALA A 291 16.04 8.53 19.55
C ALA A 291 14.91 8.02 20.47
N ASN A 292 13.70 7.85 19.92
CA ASN A 292 12.55 7.34 20.67
C ASN A 292 12.40 5.81 20.58
N ALA A 293 13.32 5.08 19.94
CA ALA A 293 13.22 3.64 19.68
C ALA A 293 12.86 2.82 20.92
N GLN A 294 13.51 3.12 22.06
CA GLN A 294 13.29 2.43 23.33
C GLN A 294 12.22 3.09 24.22
N SER A 295 11.66 4.23 23.79
CA SER A 295 10.56 4.89 24.50
C SER A 295 9.26 4.12 24.30
N PRO A 296 8.36 4.10 25.30
CA PRO A 296 7.05 3.47 25.13
C PRO A 296 6.23 4.21 24.06
N ILE A 297 5.52 3.46 23.22
CA ILE A 297 4.59 4.02 22.25
C ILE A 297 3.23 4.27 22.92
N SER A 298 2.63 5.43 22.68
CA SER A 298 1.28 5.69 23.16
C SER A 298 0.28 4.79 22.43
N ARG A 299 -0.81 4.43 23.09
CA ARG A 299 -1.89 3.64 22.51
C ARG A 299 -2.49 4.31 21.29
N ALA A 300 -2.72 5.62 21.37
CA ALA A 300 -3.21 6.41 20.24
C ALA A 300 -2.26 6.30 19.04
N ASN A 301 -0.95 6.46 19.24
CA ASN A 301 0.03 6.34 18.16
C ASN A 301 0.11 4.92 17.61
N PHE A 302 -0.04 3.90 18.46
CA PHE A 302 -0.05 2.50 18.00
C PHE A 302 -1.29 2.20 17.15
N TYR A 303 -2.48 2.65 17.54
CA TYR A 303 -3.69 2.48 16.72
C TYR A 303 -3.65 3.33 15.46
N GLU A 304 -3.09 4.53 15.52
CA GLU A 304 -2.81 5.34 14.35
C GLU A 304 -1.91 4.58 13.35
N LEU A 305 -0.82 3.98 13.85
CA LEU A 305 0.08 3.14 13.07
C LEU A 305 -0.63 1.93 12.47
N LEU A 306 -1.47 1.23 13.25
CA LEU A 306 -2.28 0.11 12.74
C LEU A 306 -3.27 0.55 11.66
N ASN A 307 -3.84 1.75 11.80
CA ASN A 307 -4.76 2.30 10.81
C ASN A 307 -4.02 2.67 9.52
N LYS A 308 -2.81 3.24 9.60
CA LYS A 308 -1.96 3.48 8.42
C LYS A 308 -1.64 2.19 7.67
N ILE A 309 -1.21 1.13 8.37
CA ILE A 309 -0.86 -0.14 7.71
C ILE A 309 -2.08 -0.89 7.17
N LEU A 310 -3.28 -0.65 7.70
CA LEU A 310 -4.51 -1.29 7.22
C LEU A 310 -4.71 -1.03 5.72
N PHE A 311 -4.40 0.20 5.30
CA PHE A 311 -4.50 0.69 3.93
C PHE A 311 -3.19 0.57 3.13
N PHE A 312 -2.11 0.09 3.75
CA PHE A 312 -0.84 -0.10 3.05
C PHE A 312 -0.95 -1.26 2.05
N ASN A 313 -0.63 -0.95 0.80
CA ASN A 313 -0.56 -1.92 -0.29
C ASN A 313 0.82 -2.58 -0.33
N TYR A 314 0.83 -3.91 -0.31
CA TYR A 314 2.05 -4.70 -0.44
C TYR A 314 1.94 -5.70 -1.59
N SER A 315 3.08 -5.96 -2.22
CA SER A 315 3.22 -6.91 -3.30
C SER A 315 3.58 -8.29 -2.75
N ARG A 316 2.80 -9.30 -3.13
CA ARG A 316 3.07 -10.71 -2.79
C ARG A 316 3.41 -11.47 -4.06
N GLY A 317 4.57 -12.13 -4.09
CA GLY A 317 4.93 -13.06 -5.15
C GLY A 317 4.15 -14.38 -5.03
N GLY A 318 3.57 -14.84 -6.13
CA GLY A 318 2.93 -16.15 -6.27
C GLY A 318 3.25 -16.80 -7.62
N GLY A 319 3.01 -18.11 -7.76
CA GLY A 319 3.38 -18.90 -8.95
C GLY A 319 2.76 -18.46 -10.29
N ALA A 320 1.89 -17.47 -10.30
CA ALA A 320 1.23 -16.92 -11.49
C ALA A 320 1.41 -15.39 -11.67
N GLY A 321 2.22 -14.72 -10.83
CA GLY A 321 2.48 -13.28 -10.95
C GLY A 321 2.73 -12.56 -9.63
N ILE A 322 2.93 -11.24 -9.71
CA ILE A 322 2.96 -10.33 -8.55
C ILE A 322 1.57 -9.75 -8.39
N TYR A 323 0.97 -9.92 -7.21
CA TYR A 323 -0.32 -9.33 -6.89
C TYR A 323 -0.15 -8.29 -5.78
N THR A 324 -0.83 -7.16 -5.93
CA THR A 324 -0.88 -6.11 -4.91
C THR A 324 -2.15 -6.27 -4.08
N THR A 325 -2.00 -6.34 -2.76
CA THR A 325 -3.12 -6.42 -1.82
C THR A 325 -2.83 -5.57 -0.58
N SER A 326 -3.87 -5.24 0.17
CA SER A 326 -3.79 -4.59 1.49
C SER A 326 -4.42 -5.48 2.57
N LEU A 327 -4.16 -5.12 3.83
CA LEU A 327 -4.81 -5.78 4.97
C LEU A 327 -6.32 -5.51 4.98
N TYR A 328 -6.73 -4.30 4.61
CA TYR A 328 -8.14 -3.92 4.46
C TYR A 328 -8.92 -4.90 3.57
N LYS A 329 -8.46 -5.12 2.34
CA LYS A 329 -9.07 -6.09 1.40
C LYS A 329 -9.10 -7.50 1.95
N THR A 330 -8.09 -7.87 2.73
CA THR A 330 -8.00 -9.20 3.34
C THR A 330 -9.06 -9.36 4.43
N LEU A 331 -9.28 -8.33 5.24
CA LEU A 331 -10.31 -8.33 6.29
C LEU A 331 -11.72 -8.31 5.71
N GLN A 332 -11.99 -7.50 4.68
CA GLN A 332 -13.29 -7.50 3.99
C GLN A 332 -13.70 -8.91 3.54
N LYS A 333 -12.77 -9.66 2.93
CA LYS A 333 -12.99 -11.05 2.49
C LYS A 333 -13.23 -12.05 3.62
N GLN A 334 -12.77 -11.75 4.84
CA GLN A 334 -12.98 -12.63 6.00
C GLN A 334 -14.38 -12.42 6.62
N VAL A 335 -14.98 -11.25 6.40
CA VAL A 335 -16.27 -10.86 7.00
C VAL A 335 -17.44 -11.06 6.01
N SER A 336 -17.16 -11.12 4.70
CA SER A 336 -18.13 -11.42 3.63
C SER A 336 -18.50 -12.89 3.53
#